data_AF-A0A2J8WQ54-F1
#
_entry.id   AF-A0A2J8WQ54-F1
#
_cell.length_a   1.000
_cell.length_b   1.000
_cell.length_c   1.000
_cell.angle_alpha   90.00
_cell.angle_beta   90.00
_cell.angle_gamma   90.00
#
_symmetry.space_group_name_H-M   'P 1'
#
loop_
_entity.id
_entity.type
_entity.pdbx_description
1 polymer ?
#
loop_
_entity_poly.entity_id
_entity_poly.type
_entity_poly.pdbx_seq_one_letter_code
_entity_poly.pdbx_strand_id
1 'polypeptide(L)'
;MRDQFFTTSSCAGRILLLDGGINGFEVQKQNCCWLLVTHKLCVKDDVIVALKKANGDATLKFEPFVLHVQCRQLQDAQILHSVAIDAGFRNSGITVGKRGKTMLAVRSTHGLEVPLSHKGKLMVTEEYIDFLLNVANQKMEENKKRIESSVVAGYGKDKQSPRGRNDGRWCLQGSQVSVTEGYKGCIK
;
A
#
# COMPACT_ATOMS: atom_id res chain seq x y z
N MET A 1 -12.83 19.08 20.37
CA MET A 1 -11.62 18.27 20.59
C MET A 1 -10.90 18.12 19.27
N ARG A 2 -9.56 18.20 19.25
CA ARG A 2 -8.79 17.85 18.06
C ARG A 2 -8.52 16.35 18.08
N ASP A 3 -8.58 15.76 16.90
CA ASP A 3 -8.41 14.32 16.74
C ASP A 3 -7.00 13.86 17.12
N GLN A 4 -6.90 12.69 17.75
CA GLN A 4 -5.62 12.12 18.21
C GLN A 4 -4.77 11.60 17.03
N PHE A 5 -5.45 11.19 15.96
CA PHE A 5 -4.86 10.60 14.75
C PHE A 5 -5.60 11.12 13.52
N PHE A 6 -4.87 11.28 12.41
CA PHE A 6 -5.49 11.43 11.10
C PHE A 6 -4.65 10.75 10.03
N THR A 7 -5.31 10.13 9.05
CA THR A 7 -4.61 9.53 7.91
C THR A 7 -4.20 10.64 6.93
N THR A 8 -3.00 10.49 6.37
CA THR A 8 -2.45 11.45 5.39
C THR A 8 -2.37 10.84 3.99
N SER A 9 -2.15 9.54 3.90
CA SER A 9 -2.19 8.76 2.66
C SER A 9 -2.29 7.27 2.98
N SER A 10 -2.85 6.51 2.05
CA SER A 10 -2.92 5.06 2.12
C SER A 10 -2.81 4.44 0.73
N CYS A 11 -2.37 3.19 0.68
CA CYS A 11 -2.46 2.32 -0.48
C CYS A 11 -2.82 0.93 0.02
N ALA A 12 -3.85 0.32 -0.57
CA ALA A 12 -4.30 -1.02 -0.22
C ALA A 12 -3.43 -2.14 -0.82
N GLY A 13 -2.32 -1.79 -1.48
CA GLY A 13 -1.46 -2.68 -2.26
C GLY A 13 -1.67 -2.53 -3.76
N ARG A 14 -0.64 -2.84 -4.55
CA ARG A 14 -0.67 -2.75 -6.02
C ARG A 14 0.31 -3.72 -6.68
N ILE A 15 -0.06 -4.20 -7.85
CA ILE A 15 0.84 -4.84 -8.81
C ILE A 15 1.12 -3.81 -9.91
N LEU A 16 2.39 -3.68 -10.30
CA LEU A 16 2.80 -2.68 -11.27
C LEU A 16 3.95 -3.19 -12.15
N LEU A 17 4.00 -2.67 -13.36
CA LEU A 17 5.09 -2.87 -14.30
C LEU A 17 5.71 -1.51 -14.63
N LEU A 18 6.98 -1.35 -14.32
CA LEU A 18 7.74 -0.11 -14.59
C LEU A 18 8.77 -0.38 -15.67
N ASP A 19 8.95 0.57 -16.57
CA ASP A 19 10.11 0.62 -17.46
C ASP A 19 11.10 1.67 -16.94
N GLY A 20 12.31 1.21 -16.61
CA GLY A 20 13.42 2.05 -16.14
C GLY A 20 14.22 2.72 -17.26
N GLY A 21 13.86 2.51 -18.53
CA GLY A 21 14.62 3.00 -19.67
C GLY A 21 15.91 2.23 -19.92
N ILE A 22 16.72 2.71 -20.88
CA ILE A 22 17.88 1.99 -21.43
C ILE A 22 19.18 2.27 -20.64
N ASN A 23 19.23 3.37 -19.90
CA ASN A 23 20.46 3.93 -19.33
C ASN A 23 20.64 3.74 -17.80
N GLY A 24 20.09 2.66 -17.24
CA GLY A 24 20.73 2.01 -16.10
C GLY A 24 20.04 2.10 -14.73
N PHE A 25 20.66 1.36 -13.82
CA PHE A 25 20.31 1.00 -12.44
C PHE A 25 20.11 2.15 -11.44
N GLU A 26 20.00 3.40 -11.89
CA GLU A 26 19.72 4.50 -10.98
C GLU A 26 18.27 4.39 -10.47
N VAL A 27 18.08 4.49 -9.15
CA VAL A 27 16.75 4.59 -8.54
C VAL A 27 16.16 5.96 -8.88
N GLN A 28 15.68 6.11 -10.11
CA GLN A 28 15.04 7.34 -10.57
C GLN A 28 13.55 7.27 -10.22
N LYS A 29 13.13 8.10 -9.26
CA LYS A 29 11.71 8.37 -9.00
C LYS A 29 11.07 9.26 -10.08
N GLN A 30 11.87 9.84 -10.97
CA GLN A 30 11.48 10.72 -12.07
C GLN A 30 11.79 10.00 -13.39
N ASN A 31 10.95 10.15 -14.41
CA ASN A 31 11.08 9.49 -15.73
C ASN A 31 10.91 7.95 -15.79
N CYS A 32 10.43 7.28 -14.74
CA CYS A 32 9.99 5.89 -14.87
C CYS A 32 8.65 5.83 -15.64
N CYS A 33 8.59 5.02 -16.69
CA CYS A 33 7.36 4.84 -17.45
C CYS A 33 6.51 3.74 -16.77
N TRP A 34 5.33 4.12 -16.30
CA TRP A 34 4.38 3.21 -15.67
C TRP A 34 3.62 2.48 -16.76
N LEU A 35 4.04 1.25 -17.08
CA LEU A 35 3.43 0.45 -18.14
C LEU A 35 2.10 -0.18 -17.69
N LEU A 36 2.01 -0.55 -16.42
CA LEU A 36 0.81 -1.13 -15.81
C LEU A 36 0.74 -0.78 -14.32
N VAL A 37 -0.45 -0.48 -13.82
CA VAL A 37 -0.76 -0.41 -12.39
C VAL A 37 -2.14 -0.99 -12.15
N THR A 38 -2.24 -1.93 -11.21
CA THR A 38 -3.53 -2.45 -10.73
C THR A 38 -3.54 -2.60 -9.22
N HIS A 39 -4.69 -2.28 -8.62
CA HIS A 39 -4.99 -2.51 -7.20
C HIS A 39 -5.82 -3.78 -6.99
N LYS A 40 -5.96 -4.59 -8.03
CA LYS A 40 -6.71 -5.85 -8.05
C LYS A 40 -5.78 -6.98 -8.51
N LEU A 41 -6.33 -8.18 -8.63
CA LEU A 41 -5.65 -9.29 -9.29
C LEU A 41 -5.26 -8.88 -10.71
N CYS A 42 -4.03 -9.21 -11.09
CA CYS A 42 -3.46 -8.90 -12.37
C CYS A 42 -3.73 -10.05 -13.34
N VAL A 43 -4.13 -9.72 -14.57
CA VAL A 43 -4.41 -10.68 -15.64
C VAL A 43 -3.21 -10.74 -16.59
N LYS A 44 -2.94 -11.93 -17.11
CA LYS A 44 -1.82 -12.18 -18.04
C LYS A 44 -1.83 -11.23 -19.23
N ASP A 45 -2.97 -11.09 -19.90
CA ASP A 45 -3.08 -10.33 -21.13
C ASP A 45 -2.70 -8.85 -20.94
N ASP A 46 -3.10 -8.25 -19.82
CA ASP A 46 -2.74 -6.87 -19.48
C ASP A 46 -1.21 -6.70 -19.37
N VAL A 47 -0.54 -7.68 -18.78
CA VAL A 47 0.91 -7.68 -18.56
C VAL A 47 1.65 -7.88 -19.86
N ILE A 48 1.19 -8.78 -20.73
CA ILE A 48 1.77 -8.99 -22.05
C ILE A 48 1.60 -7.75 -22.93
N VAL A 49 0.43 -7.12 -22.91
CA VAL A 49 0.18 -5.85 -23.63
C VAL A 49 1.08 -4.73 -23.10
N ALA A 50 1.29 -4.66 -21.78
CA ALA A 50 2.16 -3.68 -21.16
C ALA A 50 3.64 -3.92 -21.51
N LEU A 51 4.12 -5.17 -21.47
CA LEU A 51 5.49 -5.55 -21.82
C LEU A 51 5.84 -5.24 -23.28
N LYS A 52 4.88 -5.35 -24.21
CA LYS A 52 5.10 -4.96 -25.62
C LYS A 52 5.43 -3.48 -25.80
N LYS A 53 5.12 -2.63 -24.82
CA LYS A 53 5.42 -1.20 -24.82
C LYS A 53 6.74 -0.88 -24.11
N ALA A 54 7.40 -1.87 -23.50
CA ALA A 54 8.66 -1.68 -22.80
C ALA A 54 9.79 -1.48 -23.80
N ASN A 55 10.57 -0.42 -23.61
CA ASN A 55 11.74 -0.09 -24.42
C ASN A 55 13.05 -0.23 -23.64
N GLY A 56 13.00 -0.39 -22.31
CA GLY A 56 14.15 -0.52 -21.43
C GLY A 56 14.07 -1.72 -20.49
N ASP A 57 14.49 -1.50 -19.24
CA ASP A 57 14.50 -2.49 -18.17
C ASP A 57 13.15 -2.51 -17.46
N ALA A 58 12.26 -3.42 -17.89
CA ALA A 58 10.93 -3.58 -17.33
C ALA A 58 10.98 -4.45 -16.07
N THR A 59 10.36 -3.98 -14.99
CA THR A 59 10.33 -4.67 -13.69
C THR A 59 8.90 -4.83 -13.21
N LEU A 60 8.50 -6.07 -12.94
CA LEU A 60 7.24 -6.40 -12.29
C LEU A 60 7.41 -6.27 -10.78
N LYS A 61 6.54 -5.50 -10.14
CA LYS A 61 6.53 -5.32 -8.69
C LYS A 61 5.17 -5.60 -8.09
N PHE A 62 5.18 -6.17 -6.90
CA PHE A 62 4.06 -6.12 -5.97
C PHE A 62 4.49 -5.31 -4.75
N GLU A 63 3.74 -4.24 -4.48
CA GLU A 63 3.88 -3.42 -3.29
C GLU A 63 2.67 -3.63 -2.38
N PRO A 64 2.88 -3.95 -1.09
CA PRO A 64 1.79 -4.28 -0.19
C PRO A 64 1.10 -3.01 0.37
N PHE A 65 0.18 -3.23 1.29
CA PHE A 65 -0.46 -2.18 2.08
C PHE A 65 0.54 -1.23 2.74
N VAL A 66 0.24 0.07 2.65
CA VAL A 66 0.87 1.13 3.43
C VAL A 66 -0.17 2.15 3.88
N LEU A 67 -0.02 2.62 5.12
CA LEU A 67 -0.84 3.68 5.70
C LEU A 67 0.05 4.68 6.44
N HIS A 68 -0.09 5.96 6.12
CA HIS A 68 0.58 7.04 6.83
C HIS A 68 -0.41 7.77 7.74
N VAL A 69 -0.15 7.73 9.04
CA VAL A 69 -0.96 8.36 10.08
C VAL A 69 -0.15 9.48 10.71
N GLN A 70 -0.71 10.68 10.79
CA GLN A 70 -0.17 11.73 11.63
C GLN A 70 -0.74 11.59 13.03
N CYS A 71 0.14 11.59 14.02
CA CYS A 71 -0.21 11.47 15.43
C CYS A 71 -0.03 12.83 16.10
N ARG A 72 -0.89 13.15 17.06
CA ARG A 72 -0.81 14.39 17.82
C ARG A 72 0.41 14.41 18.74
N GLN A 73 0.71 13.29 19.40
CA GLN A 73 1.86 13.12 20.30
C GLN A 73 2.67 11.88 19.94
N LEU A 74 3.90 11.80 20.45
CA LEU A 74 4.76 10.62 20.27
C LEU A 74 4.16 9.39 20.95
N GLN A 75 3.55 9.56 22.13
CA GLN A 75 2.89 8.50 22.89
C GLN A 75 1.73 7.88 22.10
N ASP A 76 0.93 8.73 21.45
CA ASP A 76 -0.16 8.30 20.56
C ASP A 76 0.41 7.40 19.43
N ALA A 77 1.54 7.81 18.83
CA ALA A 77 2.21 7.04 17.78
C ALA A 77 2.80 5.71 18.28
N GLN A 78 3.33 5.66 19.51
CA GLN A 78 3.87 4.45 20.12
C GLN A 78 2.77 3.40 20.35
N ILE A 79 1.61 3.83 20.85
CA ILE A 79 0.45 2.94 21.04
C ILE A 79 0.01 2.34 19.70
N LEU A 80 -0.18 3.18 18.68
CA LEU A 80 -0.61 2.72 17.36
C LEU A 80 0.46 1.86 16.65
N HIS A 81 1.74 2.13 16.91
CA HIS A 81 2.85 1.31 16.44
C HIS A 81 2.81 -0.09 17.06
N SER A 82 2.65 -0.22 18.38
CA SER A 82 2.51 -1.52 19.04
C SER A 82 1.37 -2.34 18.44
N VAL A 83 0.20 -1.73 18.26
CA VAL A 83 -0.95 -2.37 17.60
C VAL A 83 -0.62 -2.83 16.17
N ALA A 84 0.13 -2.02 15.41
CA ALA A 84 0.55 -2.39 14.07
C ALA A 84 1.54 -3.58 14.06
N ILE A 85 2.49 -3.62 15.00
CA ILE A 85 3.43 -4.74 15.17
C ILE A 85 2.68 -6.03 15.51
N ASP A 86 1.74 -5.95 16.46
CA ASP A 86 0.93 -7.09 16.90
C ASP A 86 0.02 -7.61 15.77
N ALA A 87 -0.46 -6.72 14.90
CA ALA A 87 -1.19 -7.05 13.68
C ALA A 87 -0.30 -7.58 12.53
N GLY A 88 1.01 -7.74 12.75
CA GLY A 88 1.94 -8.31 11.78
C GLY A 88 2.60 -7.31 10.82
N PHE A 89 2.37 -5.99 10.98
CA PHE A 89 3.01 -4.94 10.19
C PHE A 89 4.39 -4.58 10.76
N ARG A 90 5.31 -5.55 10.77
CA ARG A 90 6.61 -5.44 11.45
C ARG A 90 7.54 -4.35 10.88
N ASN A 91 7.32 -3.91 9.64
CA ASN A 91 8.08 -2.83 9.01
C ASN A 91 7.53 -1.44 9.34
N SER A 92 6.57 -1.34 10.26
CA SER A 92 6.00 -0.07 10.69
C SER A 92 7.01 0.75 11.50
N GLY A 93 6.97 2.07 11.36
CA GLY A 93 7.93 2.95 12.02
C GLY A 93 7.41 4.37 12.23
N ILE A 94 7.95 5.03 13.25
CA ILE A 94 7.60 6.39 13.63
C ILE A 94 8.70 7.34 13.14
N THR A 95 8.31 8.43 12.51
CA THR A 95 9.18 9.54 12.10
C THR A 95 8.78 10.80 12.85
N VAL A 96 9.73 11.44 13.53
CA VAL A 96 9.53 12.74 14.17
C VAL A 96 10.15 13.81 13.29
N GLY A 97 9.29 14.59 12.63
CA GLY A 97 9.67 15.66 11.73
C GLY A 97 9.97 16.98 12.44
N LYS A 98 10.43 17.97 11.67
CA LYS A 98 10.61 19.35 12.12
C LYS A 98 9.29 19.90 12.71
N ARG A 99 9.39 20.75 13.73
CA ARG A 99 8.23 21.33 14.47
C ARG A 99 7.37 20.29 15.21
N GLY A 100 7.94 19.14 15.58
CA GLY A 100 7.26 18.13 16.40
C GLY A 100 6.20 17.32 15.67
N LYS A 101 6.25 17.28 14.32
CA LYS A 101 5.30 16.50 13.52
C LYS A 101 5.58 15.00 13.65
N THR A 102 4.77 14.27 14.40
CA THR A 102 4.89 12.82 14.55
C THR A 102 4.10 12.09 13.47
N MET A 103 4.77 11.26 12.69
CA MET A 103 4.19 10.44 11.62
C MET A 103 4.44 8.96 11.90
N LEU A 104 3.41 8.14 11.87
CA LEU A 104 3.51 6.69 11.83
C LEU A 104 3.31 6.22 10.39
N ALA A 105 4.22 5.36 9.90
CA ALA A 105 4.03 4.59 8.68
C ALA A 105 3.73 3.14 9.07
N VAL A 106 2.50 2.67 8.82
CA VAL A 106 2.13 1.26 8.95
C VAL A 106 2.44 0.57 7.64
N ARG A 107 3.30 -0.45 7.67
CA ARG A 107 3.82 -1.11 6.46
C ARG A 107 3.86 -2.62 6.62
N SER A 108 3.40 -3.31 5.59
CA SER A 108 3.58 -4.76 5.51
C SER A 108 5.00 -5.16 5.12
N THR A 109 5.31 -6.45 5.25
CA THR A 109 6.65 -7.01 5.02
C THR A 109 6.82 -7.73 3.68
N HIS A 110 5.73 -8.11 3.02
CA HIS A 110 5.78 -8.91 1.80
C HIS A 110 5.87 -8.03 0.55
N GLY A 111 6.78 -8.38 -0.35
CA GLY A 111 6.97 -7.73 -1.64
C GLY A 111 7.26 -8.75 -2.74
N LEU A 112 7.31 -8.25 -3.98
CA LEU A 112 7.87 -8.93 -5.14
C LEU A 112 8.50 -7.85 -6.02
N GLU A 113 9.70 -8.09 -6.52
CA GLU A 113 10.36 -7.22 -7.48
C GLU A 113 11.21 -8.10 -8.39
N VAL A 114 10.84 -8.19 -9.66
CA VAL A 114 11.47 -9.09 -10.62
C VAL A 114 11.67 -8.37 -11.95
N PRO A 115 12.92 -8.22 -12.43
CA PRO A 115 13.19 -7.70 -13.76
C PRO A 115 12.75 -8.72 -14.82
N LEU A 116 12.00 -8.25 -15.82
CA LEU A 116 11.47 -9.06 -16.91
C LEU A 116 12.16 -8.79 -18.25
N SER A 117 12.61 -7.55 -18.49
CA SER A 117 13.37 -7.19 -19.67
C SER A 117 14.68 -6.50 -19.32
N HIS A 118 15.63 -6.59 -20.24
CA HIS A 118 16.88 -5.83 -20.19
C HIS A 118 17.14 -5.17 -21.54
N LYS A 119 17.33 -3.85 -21.56
CA LYS A 119 17.52 -3.04 -22.77
C LYS A 119 16.46 -3.32 -23.85
N GLY A 120 15.20 -3.39 -23.42
CA GLY A 120 14.05 -3.66 -24.30
C GLY A 120 13.89 -5.12 -24.74
N LYS A 121 14.85 -6.01 -24.41
CA LYS A 121 14.73 -7.44 -24.70
C LYS A 121 14.07 -8.17 -23.53
N LEU A 122 12.98 -8.89 -23.79
CA LEU A 122 12.37 -9.78 -22.80
C LEU A 122 13.35 -10.92 -22.45
N MET A 123 13.61 -11.10 -21.16
CA MET A 123 14.59 -12.05 -20.63
C MET A 123 13.97 -13.33 -20.07
N VAL A 124 12.64 -13.39 -20.02
CA VAL A 124 11.87 -14.48 -19.41
C VAL A 124 10.88 -15.08 -20.40
N THR A 125 10.47 -16.33 -20.16
CA THR A 125 9.43 -16.99 -20.95
C THR A 125 8.04 -16.55 -20.51
N GLU A 126 7.03 -16.73 -21.37
CA GLU A 126 5.63 -16.48 -20.98
C GLU A 126 5.17 -17.38 -19.83
N GLU A 127 5.64 -18.62 -19.76
CA GLU A 127 5.37 -19.53 -18.65
C GLU A 127 5.89 -18.98 -17.32
N TYR A 128 7.08 -18.36 -17.32
CA TYR A 128 7.60 -17.71 -16.13
C TYR A 128 6.78 -16.48 -15.73
N ILE A 129 6.27 -15.72 -16.71
CA ILE A 129 5.34 -14.61 -16.45
C ILE A 129 4.07 -15.13 -15.76
N ASP A 130 3.50 -16.23 -16.23
CA ASP A 130 2.31 -16.84 -15.60
C ASP A 130 2.57 -17.25 -14.15
N PHE A 131 3.71 -17.89 -13.90
CA PHE A 131 4.14 -18.22 -12.54
C PHE A 131 4.26 -16.97 -11.66
N LEU A 132 4.94 -15.91 -12.14
CA LEU A 132 5.10 -14.67 -11.40
C LEU A 132 3.76 -13.99 -11.10
N LEU A 133 2.82 -14.00 -12.04
CA LEU A 133 1.49 -13.43 -11.83
C LEU A 133 0.70 -14.19 -10.81
N ASN A 134 0.78 -15.53 -10.81
CA ASN A 134 0.18 -16.34 -9.76
C ASN A 134 0.75 -15.98 -8.38
N VAL A 135 2.08 -15.83 -8.26
CA VAL A 135 2.74 -15.42 -7.01
C VAL A 135 2.32 -14.00 -6.60
N ALA A 136 2.28 -13.04 -7.53
CA ALA A 136 1.88 -11.66 -7.27
C ALA A 136 0.42 -11.57 -6.81
N ASN A 137 -0.48 -12.32 -7.44
CA ASN A 137 -1.89 -12.39 -7.10
C ASN A 137 -2.11 -13.05 -5.74
N GLN A 138 -1.40 -14.13 -5.42
CA GLN A 138 -1.43 -14.73 -4.08
C GLN A 138 -0.97 -13.73 -3.00
N LYS A 139 0.08 -12.95 -3.28
CA LYS A 139 0.54 -11.89 -2.38
C LYS A 139 -0.51 -10.77 -2.21
N MET A 140 -1.25 -10.42 -3.27
CA MET A 140 -2.34 -9.46 -3.21
C MET A 140 -3.50 -9.97 -2.34
N GLU A 141 -3.89 -11.24 -2.47
CA GLU A 141 -4.94 -11.82 -1.64
C GLU A 141 -4.54 -11.89 -0.17
N GLU A 142 -3.32 -12.34 0.14
CA GLU A 142 -2.80 -12.34 1.50
C GLU A 142 -2.73 -10.92 2.09
N ASN A 143 -2.34 -9.93 1.27
CA ASN A 143 -2.37 -8.52 1.66
C ASN A 143 -3.77 -8.09 2.10
N LYS A 144 -4.79 -8.42 1.30
CA LYS A 144 -6.17 -8.09 1.57
C LYS A 144 -6.66 -8.73 2.86
N LYS A 145 -6.38 -10.03 3.07
CA LYS A 145 -6.70 -10.75 4.31
C LYS A 145 -6.09 -10.08 5.54
N ARG A 146 -4.83 -9.64 5.45
CA ARG A 146 -4.14 -8.94 6.55
C ARG A 146 -4.76 -7.59 6.85
N ILE A 147 -5.10 -6.81 5.83
CA ILE A 147 -5.81 -5.53 6.01
C ILE A 147 -7.14 -5.79 6.73
N GLU A 148 -7.95 -6.74 6.25
CA GLU A 148 -9.26 -7.07 6.79
C GLU A 148 -9.21 -7.62 8.22
N SER A 149 -8.19 -8.42 8.55
CA SER A 149 -7.99 -8.98 9.90
C SER A 149 -7.36 -7.97 10.86
N SER A 150 -6.80 -6.87 10.37
CA SER A 150 -6.11 -5.90 11.21
C SER A 150 -7.07 -4.91 11.87
N VAL A 151 -6.97 -4.79 13.19
CA VAL A 151 -7.65 -3.74 13.96
C VAL A 151 -7.23 -2.33 13.51
N VAL A 152 -6.04 -2.19 12.91
CA VAL A 152 -5.54 -0.93 12.33
C VAL A 152 -6.45 -0.41 11.20
N ALA A 153 -7.04 -1.31 10.40
CA ALA A 153 -8.07 -0.94 9.42
C ALA A 153 -9.46 -0.75 10.06
N GLY A 154 -9.74 -1.49 11.14
CA GLY A 154 -11.00 -1.45 11.91
C GLY A 154 -11.24 -0.14 12.67
N TYR A 155 -10.19 0.60 13.06
CA TYR A 155 -10.31 1.97 13.59
C TYR A 155 -11.04 2.94 12.63
N GLY A 156 -11.28 2.54 11.36
CA GLY A 156 -12.05 3.30 10.37
C GLY A 156 -13.41 2.71 9.94
N LYS A 157 -13.94 1.64 10.54
CA LYS A 157 -15.12 0.91 9.99
C LYS A 157 -16.40 0.80 10.83
N ASP A 158 -16.52 1.42 12.01
CA ASP A 158 -17.77 1.35 12.77
C ASP A 158 -18.74 2.50 12.50
N LYS A 159 -19.81 2.21 11.74
CA LYS A 159 -21.21 2.58 12.07
C LYS A 159 -22.24 1.95 11.11
N GLN A 160 -23.05 1.04 11.65
CA GLN A 160 -24.50 1.03 11.45
C GLN A 160 -25.16 0.95 12.82
N SER A 161 -25.99 1.94 13.16
CA SER A 161 -26.76 1.96 14.42
C SER A 161 -28.15 1.37 14.20
N PRO A 162 -28.77 0.85 15.27
CA PRO A 162 -30.11 1.33 15.56
C PRO A 162 -30.31 1.77 17.02
N ARG A 163 -31.24 2.73 17.12
CA ARG A 163 -31.82 3.44 18.27
C ARG A 163 -32.00 2.60 19.56
N GLY A 164 -31.80 3.26 20.71
CA GLY A 164 -32.36 2.80 22.01
C GLY A 164 -31.54 3.26 23.22
N ARG A 165 -32.19 3.70 24.29
CA ARG A 165 -31.61 4.43 25.44
C ARG A 165 -30.95 3.54 26.51
N ASN A 166 -30.02 4.17 27.24
CA ASN A 166 -29.57 3.97 28.63
C ASN A 166 -29.51 2.54 29.17
N ASP A 167 -28.30 1.99 29.35
CA ASP A 167 -27.55 2.04 30.61
C ASP A 167 -26.14 1.42 30.38
N GLY A 168 -25.12 1.88 31.12
CA GLY A 168 -23.82 1.19 31.20
C GLY A 168 -22.77 1.47 30.10
N ARG A 169 -21.96 2.51 30.34
CA ARG A 169 -20.52 2.65 29.99
C ARG A 169 -20.04 2.18 28.60
N TRP A 170 -19.93 3.15 27.67
CA TRP A 170 -19.07 3.07 26.48
C TRP A 170 -18.25 4.36 26.35
N CYS A 171 -16.94 4.27 26.58
CA CYS A 171 -16.00 5.35 26.31
C CYS A 171 -15.54 5.26 24.84
N LEU A 172 -16.21 6.03 23.98
CA LEU A 172 -15.76 6.35 22.64
C LEU A 172 -16.11 7.82 22.39
N GLN A 173 -15.10 8.68 22.37
CA GLN A 173 -15.27 10.07 21.92
C GLN A 173 -14.20 10.44 20.89
N GLY A 174 -14.63 10.35 19.63
CA GLY A 174 -14.51 11.42 18.63
C GLY A 174 -13.15 11.61 17.97
N SER A 175 -12.93 10.92 16.83
CA SER A 175 -12.02 11.32 15.75
C SER A 175 -12.26 10.45 14.50
N GLN A 176 -13.18 10.83 13.62
CA GLN A 176 -13.53 10.05 12.42
C GLN A 176 -12.48 10.21 11.33
N VAL A 177 -12.05 9.12 10.69
CA VAL A 177 -11.33 9.18 9.41
C VAL A 177 -11.97 8.23 8.41
N SER A 178 -12.51 8.79 7.34
CA SER A 178 -13.02 8.06 6.18
C SER A 178 -11.89 7.72 5.22
N VAL A 179 -11.81 6.45 4.81
CA VAL A 179 -11.13 6.10 3.56
C VAL A 179 -12.05 6.56 2.44
N THR A 180 -11.82 7.76 1.94
CA THR A 180 -12.35 8.12 0.62
C THR A 180 -11.47 7.42 -0.41
N GLU A 181 -12.06 6.68 -1.34
CA GLU A 181 -11.43 6.38 -2.62
C GLU A 181 -11.13 7.71 -3.30
N GLY A 182 -9.98 8.27 -2.99
CA GLY A 182 -9.44 9.44 -3.67
C GLY A 182 -8.91 9.01 -5.03
N TYR A 183 -9.80 8.79 -5.99
CA TYR A 183 -9.46 8.99 -7.39
C TYR A 183 -9.06 10.46 -7.55
N LYS A 184 -7.78 10.75 -7.39
CA LYS A 184 -7.14 11.90 -8.00
C LYS A 184 -6.05 11.35 -8.89
N GLY A 185 -6.33 11.35 -10.19
CA GLY A 185 -5.31 11.13 -11.20
C GLY A 185 -4.15 12.08 -10.93
N CYS A 186 -2.98 11.50 -10.65
CA CYS A 186 -1.71 12.19 -10.80
C CYS A 186 -1.21 11.88 -12.22
N ILE A 187 -1.78 12.59 -13.18
CA ILE A 187 -1.03 12.98 -14.38
C ILE A 187 -0.36 14.30 -13.99
N LYS A 188 0.95 14.27 -13.87
CA LYS A 188 1.82 15.40 -14.18
C LYS A 188 3.02 14.86 -14.92
#